data_AF-A0A522VN32-F1
#
_entry.id   AF-A0A522VN32-F1
#
_cell.length_a   1.000
_cell.length_b   1.000
_cell.length_c   1.000
_cell.angle_alpha   90.00
_cell.angle_beta   90.00
_cell.angle_gamma   90.00
#
_symmetry.space_group_name_H-M   'P 1'
#
loop_
_entity.id
_entity.type
_entity.pdbx_description
1 polymer ?
#
loop_
_entity_poly.entity_id
_entity_poly.type
_entity_poly.pdbx_seq_one_letter_code
_entity_poly.pdbx_strand_id
1 'polypeptide(L)'
;MSSRASDAPWHHLGALGFFLFWVIAASGIYLFAFFDTSVAGAYASVERLSREQWWFGGVMRSLHRYGSDAFVAVALLHLLRELLAGHFRGFRWFSWATGVVLLWFIYASGIVGYWLVWDRVGQFSATAAAEWFDAFALGAGPVVRNFLTPADVSDRLFSLFVFLHIGVPLALLMVMWVHIQRIAHTDTNPPRALGWAVLGTLFAVSLARPAQSDAAAAFGALPPQLPLDWFYLFAHPLMYATSPAVLWWLAAAATLVLLALPLIARRRPAAARVNLARCTGCGHCAHDCPYLAISLVPRSDGRAFLRQAVVRAEQCAACGICAGSCPTAVPPLRGPVQPGIDLPARALQAIREQIDRANLERRALVFGCRHERSRDPVAGACVIELECAGQLPPSFLDYALRRGAAAVSVTGCRPGACEFRLGAGWTEQRIDGTREPHLNANVARERIRLQWWRPRNTARAIQVAVFIVAAALLAWLSFDPPYRPLGEGEALVRVIVVHAGERLVPCRTLSAAELAARAPNMRAPEECARGRHPVPVRIELGGKVLIDEQLAPSGIARDGAAQLYRRFAVAAGRKVLRVRVAEAPRPGARAWEREAEVRLAPGRVLTIDFRPQQGGILFL
;
A
#
# COMPACT_ATOMS: atom_id res chain seq x y z
N MET A 1 -27.49 -27.16 -8.39
CA MET A 1 -27.43 -25.76 -8.85
C MET A 1 -26.82 -24.90 -7.74
N SER A 2 -25.55 -24.53 -7.89
CA SER A 2 -24.79 -23.76 -6.90
C SER A 2 -25.37 -22.36 -6.75
N SER A 3 -25.77 -22.01 -5.52
CA SER A 3 -26.21 -20.68 -5.16
C SER A 3 -25.05 -19.68 -5.26
N ARG A 4 -24.76 -19.17 -6.46
CA ARG A 4 -23.93 -17.97 -6.68
C ARG A 4 -24.68 -16.68 -6.27
N ALA A 5 -25.34 -16.73 -5.12
CA ALA A 5 -26.12 -15.62 -4.57
C ALA A 5 -25.16 -14.65 -3.86
N SER A 6 -24.87 -13.53 -4.54
CA SER A 6 -24.32 -12.27 -4.01
C SER A 6 -23.28 -12.42 -2.89
N ASP A 7 -22.02 -12.62 -3.28
CA ASP A 7 -20.92 -12.47 -2.34
C ASP A 7 -20.76 -10.99 -2.00
N ALA A 8 -20.82 -10.67 -0.70
CA ALA A 8 -20.65 -9.30 -0.23
C ALA A 8 -19.28 -8.75 -0.69
N PRO A 9 -19.22 -7.51 -1.21
CA PRO A 9 -17.97 -6.89 -1.69
C PRO A 9 -16.81 -6.96 -0.69
N TRP A 10 -17.11 -6.98 0.61
CA TRP A 10 -16.18 -7.12 1.72
C TRP A 10 -15.18 -8.28 1.58
N HIS A 11 -15.61 -9.39 0.97
CA HIS A 11 -14.79 -10.59 0.84
C HIS A 11 -13.84 -10.52 -0.37
N HIS A 12 -14.14 -9.67 -1.34
CA HIS A 12 -13.43 -9.57 -2.61
C HIS A 12 -12.50 -8.35 -2.71
N LEU A 13 -12.22 -7.68 -1.59
CA LEU A 13 -11.41 -6.45 -1.54
C LEU A 13 -10.02 -6.59 -2.19
N GLY A 14 -9.32 -7.71 -1.98
CA GLY A 14 -8.02 -7.95 -2.63
C GLY A 14 -8.14 -8.05 -4.16
N ALA A 15 -9.12 -8.81 -4.64
CA ALA A 15 -9.39 -8.97 -6.08
C ALA A 15 -9.89 -7.66 -6.72
N LEU A 16 -10.71 -6.89 -5.99
CA LEU A 16 -11.13 -5.54 -6.38
C LEU A 16 -9.93 -4.60 -6.52
N GLY A 17 -8.93 -4.70 -5.63
CA GLY A 17 -7.70 -3.92 -5.74
C GLY A 17 -6.96 -4.18 -7.05
N PHE A 18 -6.74 -5.45 -7.42
CA PHE A 18 -6.14 -5.81 -8.72
C PHE A 18 -6.98 -5.33 -9.91
N PHE A 19 -8.30 -5.49 -9.84
CA PHE A 19 -9.20 -5.04 -10.89
C PHE A 19 -9.14 -3.52 -11.09
N LEU A 20 -9.20 -2.74 -10.00
CA LEU A 20 -9.10 -1.28 -10.06
C LEU A 20 -7.73 -0.81 -10.57
N PHE A 21 -6.64 -1.49 -10.18
CA PHE A 21 -5.33 -1.23 -10.76
C PHE A 21 -5.36 -1.33 -12.29
N TRP A 22 -5.97 -2.38 -12.85
CA TRP A 22 -6.07 -2.52 -14.31
C TRP A 22 -6.96 -1.46 -14.96
N VAL A 23 -8.05 -1.04 -14.31
CA VAL A 23 -8.89 0.08 -14.78
C VAL A 23 -8.09 1.38 -14.83
N ILE A 24 -7.31 1.68 -13.79
CA ILE A 24 -6.43 2.86 -13.72
C ILE A 24 -5.32 2.76 -14.76
N ALA A 25 -4.67 1.61 -14.89
CA ALA A 25 -3.60 1.40 -15.86
C ALA A 25 -4.09 1.59 -17.30
N ALA A 26 -5.23 1.00 -17.67
CA ALA A 26 -5.81 1.13 -19.00
C ALA A 26 -6.21 2.58 -19.31
N SER A 27 -6.90 3.25 -18.38
CA SER A 27 -7.25 4.67 -18.53
C SER A 27 -6.01 5.57 -18.58
N GLY A 28 -4.98 5.28 -17.78
CA GLY A 28 -3.73 6.03 -17.73
C GLY A 28 -2.90 5.91 -19.01
N ILE A 29 -2.81 4.70 -19.60
CA ILE A 29 -2.16 4.48 -20.90
C ILE A 29 -2.84 5.32 -21.99
N TYR A 30 -4.18 5.38 -21.98
CA TYR A 30 -4.92 6.21 -22.92
C TYR A 30 -4.60 7.71 -22.71
N LEU A 31 -4.65 8.20 -21.46
CA LEU A 31 -4.36 9.61 -21.17
C LEU A 31 -2.92 10.00 -21.55
N PHE A 32 -1.96 9.11 -21.30
CA PHE A 32 -0.55 9.32 -21.63
C PHE A 32 -0.33 9.55 -23.14
N ALA A 33 -1.11 8.89 -24.01
CA ALA A 33 -0.99 9.06 -25.45
C ALA A 33 -1.31 10.48 -25.95
N PHE A 34 -2.02 11.30 -25.15
CA PHE A 34 -2.41 12.67 -25.51
C PHE A 34 -1.81 13.73 -24.57
N PHE A 35 -1.01 13.31 -23.58
CA PHE A 35 -0.41 14.17 -22.58
C PHE A 35 0.88 14.82 -23.10
N ASP A 36 1.03 16.12 -22.87
CA ASP A 36 2.26 16.85 -23.21
C ASP A 36 3.20 16.86 -22.00
N THR A 37 4.43 16.40 -22.20
CA THR A 37 5.44 16.25 -21.14
C THR A 37 6.26 17.51 -20.87
N SER A 38 5.98 18.61 -21.56
CA SER A 38 6.60 19.92 -21.31
C SER A 38 5.88 20.70 -20.19
N VAL A 39 6.60 21.59 -19.51
CA VAL A 39 6.03 22.45 -18.44
C VAL A 39 4.90 23.32 -18.97
N ALA A 40 5.10 23.87 -20.19
CA ALA A 40 4.13 24.76 -20.82
C ALA A 40 2.89 24.02 -21.34
N GLY A 41 3.06 22.79 -21.83
CA GLY A 41 2.01 22.01 -22.45
C GLY A 41 1.18 21.15 -21.50
N ALA A 42 1.71 20.76 -20.33
CA ALA A 42 1.08 19.79 -19.43
C ALA A 42 -0.37 20.16 -19.07
N TYR A 43 -0.59 21.35 -18.47
CA TYR A 43 -1.92 21.82 -18.09
C TYR A 43 -2.87 21.93 -19.30
N ALA A 44 -2.39 22.51 -20.40
CA ALA A 44 -3.18 22.68 -21.62
C ALA A 44 -3.60 21.34 -22.24
N SER A 45 -2.73 20.32 -22.18
CA SER A 45 -3.03 18.98 -22.69
C SER A 45 -4.14 18.28 -21.91
N VAL A 46 -4.16 18.45 -20.58
CA VAL A 46 -5.21 17.91 -19.70
C VAL A 46 -6.54 18.64 -19.91
N GLU A 47 -6.51 19.96 -20.06
CA GLU A 47 -7.72 20.74 -20.38
C GLU A 47 -8.29 20.37 -21.75
N ARG A 48 -7.44 20.16 -22.76
CA ARG A 48 -7.84 19.69 -24.09
C ARG A 48 -8.56 18.33 -24.01
N LEU A 49 -8.01 17.36 -23.28
CA LEU A 49 -8.66 16.08 -23.04
C LEU A 49 -10.06 16.24 -22.41
N SER A 50 -10.20 17.21 -21.51
CA SER A 50 -11.41 17.40 -20.71
C SER A 50 -12.49 18.20 -21.43
N ARG A 51 -12.10 19.18 -22.26
CA ARG A 51 -13.03 20.09 -22.94
C ARG A 51 -13.26 19.69 -24.39
N GLU A 52 -12.21 19.39 -25.15
CA GLU A 52 -12.30 19.11 -26.58
C GLU A 52 -12.61 17.64 -26.87
N GLN A 53 -12.07 16.72 -26.05
CA GLN A 53 -12.38 15.28 -26.12
C GLN A 53 -13.27 14.83 -24.96
N TRP A 54 -14.21 15.66 -24.51
CA TRP A 54 -15.00 15.41 -23.29
C TRP A 54 -15.68 14.03 -23.23
N TRP A 55 -16.15 13.52 -24.38
CA TRP A 55 -16.93 12.28 -24.51
C TRP A 55 -16.11 11.01 -24.25
N PHE A 56 -14.79 11.05 -24.45
CA PHE A 56 -13.91 9.90 -24.18
C PHE A 56 -12.67 10.28 -23.38
N GLY A 57 -11.95 11.33 -23.79
CA GLY A 57 -10.85 11.91 -23.00
C GLY A 57 -11.28 12.38 -21.62
N GLY A 58 -12.37 13.16 -21.54
CA GLY A 58 -12.92 13.61 -20.26
C GLY A 58 -13.42 12.47 -19.38
N VAL A 59 -14.08 11.47 -19.98
CA VAL A 59 -14.54 10.26 -19.27
C VAL A 59 -13.35 9.42 -18.78
N MET A 60 -12.33 9.19 -19.61
CA MET A 60 -11.13 8.43 -19.22
C MET A 60 -10.33 9.15 -18.13
N ARG A 61 -10.23 10.48 -18.19
CA ARG A 61 -9.62 11.29 -17.13
C ARG A 61 -10.36 11.11 -15.81
N SER A 62 -11.69 11.18 -15.86
CA SER A 62 -12.55 11.01 -14.69
C SER A 62 -12.48 9.57 -14.15
N LEU A 63 -12.49 8.57 -15.03
CA LEU A 63 -12.35 7.16 -14.67
C LEU A 63 -11.00 6.88 -14.01
N HIS A 64 -9.93 7.47 -14.52
CA HIS A 64 -8.59 7.36 -13.94
C HIS A 64 -8.54 7.97 -12.54
N ARG A 65 -9.08 9.19 -12.38
CA ARG A 65 -9.16 9.92 -11.11
C ARG A 65 -9.99 9.18 -10.05
N TYR A 66 -11.23 8.83 -10.37
CA TYR A 66 -12.13 8.12 -9.43
C TYR A 66 -11.74 6.66 -9.24
N GLY A 67 -11.14 6.03 -10.25
CA GLY A 67 -10.53 4.72 -10.13
C GLY A 67 -9.42 4.71 -9.09
N SER A 68 -8.56 5.73 -9.09
CA SER A 68 -7.50 5.92 -8.08
C SER A 68 -8.05 6.04 -6.66
N ASP A 69 -9.11 6.84 -6.46
CA ASP A 69 -9.76 6.99 -5.16
C ASP A 69 -10.39 5.69 -4.66
N ALA A 70 -11.11 5.01 -5.56
CA ALA A 70 -11.70 3.71 -5.26
C ALA A 70 -10.61 2.68 -4.91
N PHE A 71 -9.45 2.74 -5.55
CA PHE A 71 -8.34 1.83 -5.28
C PHE A 71 -7.74 2.06 -3.89
N VAL A 72 -7.52 3.31 -3.48
CA VAL A 72 -7.10 3.64 -2.11
C VAL A 72 -8.12 3.17 -1.10
N ALA A 73 -9.40 3.46 -1.33
CA ALA A 73 -10.47 3.04 -0.41
C ALA A 73 -10.52 1.53 -0.24
N VAL A 74 -10.47 0.78 -1.34
CA VAL A 74 -10.47 -0.68 -1.33
C VAL A 74 -9.21 -1.20 -0.63
N ALA A 75 -8.05 -0.58 -0.83
CA ALA A 75 -6.81 -0.96 -0.15
C ALA A 75 -6.89 -0.72 1.37
N LEU A 76 -7.46 0.40 1.81
CA LEU A 76 -7.66 0.70 3.23
C LEU A 76 -8.68 -0.24 3.88
N LEU A 77 -9.80 -0.53 3.19
CA LEU A 77 -10.77 -1.52 3.66
C LEU A 77 -10.17 -2.92 3.69
N HIS A 78 -9.30 -3.26 2.72
CA HIS A 78 -8.57 -4.52 2.71
C HIS A 78 -7.66 -4.63 3.93
N LEU A 79 -6.83 -3.60 4.19
CA LEU A 79 -5.99 -3.51 5.39
C LEU A 79 -6.80 -3.66 6.68
N LEU A 80 -7.91 -2.92 6.80
CA LEU A 80 -8.79 -2.96 7.97
C LEU A 80 -9.38 -4.35 8.18
N ARG A 81 -9.88 -5.00 7.12
CA ARG A 81 -10.41 -6.36 7.19
C ARG A 81 -9.37 -7.35 7.71
N GLU A 82 -8.18 -7.33 7.13
CA GLU A 82 -7.09 -8.24 7.54
C GLU A 82 -6.64 -7.95 8.98
N LEU A 83 -6.61 -6.68 9.39
CA LEU A 83 -6.32 -6.29 10.77
C LEU A 83 -7.36 -6.83 11.75
N LEU A 84 -8.65 -6.59 11.48
CA LEU A 84 -9.77 -7.05 12.33
C LEU A 84 -9.87 -8.58 12.38
N ALA A 85 -9.51 -9.27 11.29
CA ALA A 85 -9.46 -10.72 11.25
C ALA A 85 -8.21 -11.31 11.94
N GLY A 86 -7.22 -10.49 12.29
CA GLY A 86 -5.95 -10.96 12.84
C GLY A 86 -5.05 -11.64 11.80
N HIS A 87 -5.29 -11.38 10.51
CA HIS A 87 -4.60 -11.99 9.36
C HIS A 87 -3.21 -11.41 9.08
N PHE A 88 -2.57 -10.83 10.11
CA PHE A 88 -1.15 -10.45 10.11
C PHE A 88 -0.26 -11.47 10.83
N ARG A 89 -0.86 -12.51 11.43
CA ARG A 89 -0.18 -13.45 12.33
C ARG A 89 0.33 -14.70 11.60
N GLY A 90 1.30 -15.36 12.22
CA GLY A 90 1.77 -16.70 11.81
C GLY A 90 2.29 -16.72 10.38
N PHE A 91 1.74 -17.61 9.54
CA PHE A 91 2.16 -17.81 8.15
C PHE A 91 1.84 -16.62 7.22
N ARG A 92 0.92 -15.72 7.61
CA ARG A 92 0.49 -14.57 6.79
C ARG A 92 1.37 -13.32 6.92
N TRP A 93 2.39 -13.36 7.78
CA TRP A 93 3.26 -12.20 8.03
C TRP A 93 3.89 -11.62 6.75
N PHE A 94 4.20 -12.49 5.77
CA PHE A 94 4.84 -12.09 4.52
C PHE A 94 3.90 -11.26 3.64
N SER A 95 2.65 -11.72 3.45
CA SER A 95 1.64 -10.94 2.73
C SER A 95 1.34 -9.64 3.49
N TRP A 96 1.29 -9.67 4.82
CA TRP A 96 1.13 -8.45 5.60
C TRP A 96 2.27 -7.42 5.37
N ALA A 97 3.52 -7.84 5.50
CA ALA A 97 4.68 -6.96 5.34
C ALA A 97 4.78 -6.37 3.91
N THR A 98 4.57 -7.20 2.89
CA THR A 98 4.51 -6.73 1.50
C THR A 98 3.30 -5.81 1.26
N GLY A 99 2.17 -6.04 1.95
CA GLY A 99 1.00 -5.16 1.93
C GLY A 99 1.30 -3.77 2.49
N VAL A 100 2.08 -3.67 3.57
CA VAL A 100 2.53 -2.36 4.11
C VAL A 100 3.40 -1.61 3.09
N VAL A 101 4.27 -2.32 2.36
CA VAL A 101 5.06 -1.72 1.27
C VAL A 101 4.15 -1.23 0.13
N LEU A 102 3.12 -1.98 -0.24
CA LEU A 102 2.16 -1.57 -1.26
C LEU A 102 1.47 -0.24 -0.93
N LEU A 103 1.14 0.03 0.34
CA LEU A 103 0.52 1.29 0.75
C LEU A 103 1.37 2.50 0.36
N TRP A 104 2.70 2.41 0.51
CA TRP A 104 3.62 3.47 0.11
C TRP A 104 3.65 3.69 -1.40
N PHE A 105 3.66 2.62 -2.20
CA PHE A 105 3.61 2.73 -3.66
C PHE A 105 2.28 3.28 -4.16
N ILE A 106 1.15 2.90 -3.55
CA ILE A 106 -0.18 3.46 -3.86
C ILE A 106 -0.20 4.97 -3.58
N TYR A 107 0.27 5.38 -2.40
CA TYR A 107 0.32 6.78 -2.01
C TYR A 107 1.23 7.60 -2.94
N ALA A 108 2.46 7.12 -3.19
CA ALA A 108 3.41 7.79 -4.06
C ALA A 108 2.88 7.92 -5.50
N SER A 109 2.27 6.87 -6.04
CA SER A 109 1.70 6.89 -7.40
C SER A 109 0.63 7.97 -7.55
N GLY A 110 -0.32 8.05 -6.61
CA GLY A 110 -1.39 9.05 -6.69
C GLY A 110 -0.89 10.47 -6.48
N ILE A 111 0.03 10.70 -5.54
CA ILE A 111 0.65 12.03 -5.33
C ILE A 111 1.32 12.54 -6.60
N VAL A 112 2.10 11.71 -7.29
CA VAL A 112 2.77 12.12 -8.53
C VAL A 112 1.75 12.37 -9.64
N GLY A 113 0.64 11.62 -9.67
CA GLY A 113 -0.45 11.85 -10.62
C GLY A 113 -1.05 13.26 -10.51
N TYR A 114 -1.17 13.79 -9.28
CA TYR A 114 -1.59 15.19 -9.06
C TYR A 114 -0.61 16.20 -9.64
N TRP A 115 0.68 15.92 -9.59
CA TRP A 115 1.69 16.83 -10.12
C TRP A 115 1.57 16.98 -11.64
N LEU A 116 1.13 15.94 -12.35
CA LEU A 116 1.01 15.96 -13.82
C LEU A 116 -0.10 16.88 -14.33
N VAL A 117 -1.15 17.15 -13.54
CA VAL A 117 -2.22 18.09 -13.93
C VAL A 117 -1.69 19.52 -14.02
N TRP A 118 -0.73 19.87 -13.15
CA TRP A 118 -0.10 21.18 -13.05
C TRP A 118 -1.06 22.38 -12.95
N ASP A 119 -2.17 22.17 -12.25
CA ASP A 119 -3.01 23.23 -11.73
C ASP A 119 -2.47 23.74 -10.38
N ARG A 120 -3.16 24.68 -9.74
CA ARG A 120 -2.77 25.23 -8.44
C ARG A 120 -2.65 24.16 -7.34
N VAL A 121 -3.50 23.12 -7.38
CA VAL A 121 -3.46 22.02 -6.41
C VAL A 121 -2.23 21.13 -6.66
N GLY A 122 -1.97 20.79 -7.93
CA GLY A 122 -0.80 20.02 -8.35
C GLY A 122 0.51 20.72 -7.99
N GLN A 123 0.62 22.03 -8.28
CA GLN A 123 1.80 22.83 -7.91
C GLN A 123 1.99 22.91 -6.39
N PHE A 124 0.91 23.15 -5.65
CA PHE A 124 0.94 23.18 -4.19
C PHE A 124 1.42 21.83 -3.62
N SER A 125 0.88 20.72 -4.14
CA SER A 125 1.27 19.36 -3.74
C SER A 125 2.73 19.06 -4.06
N ALA A 126 3.22 19.43 -5.25
CA ALA A 126 4.61 19.21 -5.65
C ALA A 126 5.58 20.02 -4.79
N THR A 127 5.25 21.29 -4.52
CA THR A 127 6.03 22.16 -3.63
C THR A 127 6.04 21.61 -2.21
N ALA A 128 4.88 21.24 -1.66
CA ALA A 128 4.75 20.68 -0.32
C ALA A 128 5.53 19.35 -0.17
N ALA A 129 5.47 18.48 -1.18
CA ALA A 129 6.26 17.25 -1.19
C ALA A 129 7.76 17.54 -1.20
N ALA A 130 8.23 18.51 -2.01
CA ALA A 130 9.63 18.91 -2.03
C ALA A 130 10.10 19.45 -0.67
N GLU A 131 9.27 20.28 -0.01
CA GLU A 131 9.53 20.76 1.35
C GLU A 131 9.59 19.62 2.38
N TRP A 132 8.75 18.59 2.20
CA TRP A 132 8.78 17.40 3.04
C TRP A 132 10.09 16.62 2.88
N PHE A 133 10.55 16.42 1.65
CA PHE A 133 11.81 15.73 1.36
C PHE A 133 13.05 16.51 1.82
N ASP A 134 13.01 17.84 1.80
CA ASP A 134 14.12 18.68 2.27
C ASP A 134 14.46 18.47 3.75
N ALA A 135 13.54 17.93 4.55
CA ALA A 135 13.80 17.53 5.93
C ALA A 135 14.91 16.49 6.10
N PHE A 136 15.20 15.69 5.07
CA PHE A 136 16.26 14.66 5.11
C PHE A 136 17.65 15.18 4.69
N ALA A 137 17.78 16.44 4.27
CA ALA A 137 19.04 17.10 3.93
C ALA A 137 20.04 16.22 3.13
N LEU A 138 19.60 15.67 1.99
CA LEU A 138 20.31 14.67 1.16
C LEU A 138 21.62 15.16 0.49
N GLY A 139 22.20 16.28 0.92
CA GLY A 139 23.49 16.79 0.44
C GLY A 139 23.49 17.42 -0.97
N ALA A 140 22.39 17.37 -1.72
CA ALA A 140 22.29 17.86 -3.09
C ALA A 140 21.69 19.29 -3.24
N GLY A 141 21.39 19.97 -2.13
CA GLY A 141 20.65 21.24 -2.13
C GLY A 141 19.16 21.05 -1.85
N PRO A 142 18.41 22.12 -1.51
CA PRO A 142 16.97 22.02 -1.27
C PRO A 142 16.21 21.73 -2.56
N VAL A 143 15.50 20.60 -2.61
CA VAL A 143 14.64 20.16 -3.71
C VAL A 143 13.55 21.19 -4.00
N VAL A 144 13.05 21.89 -2.98
CA VAL A 144 12.01 22.91 -3.13
C VAL A 144 12.42 24.06 -4.05
N ARG A 145 13.73 24.32 -4.22
CA ARG A 145 14.24 25.37 -5.12
C ARG A 145 13.71 25.23 -6.54
N ASN A 146 13.49 24.00 -7.00
CA ASN A 146 12.97 23.72 -8.34
C ASN A 146 11.51 24.18 -8.55
N PHE A 147 10.80 24.58 -7.49
CA PHE A 147 9.37 24.92 -7.51
C PHE A 147 9.08 26.36 -7.08
N LEU A 148 10.10 27.20 -6.92
CA LEU A 148 9.92 28.55 -6.40
C LEU A 148 9.52 29.56 -7.46
N THR A 149 10.07 29.45 -8.66
CA THR A 149 9.74 30.33 -9.79
C THR A 149 9.44 29.54 -11.06
N PRO A 150 8.74 30.15 -12.04
CA PRO A 150 8.48 29.50 -13.32
C PRO A 150 9.76 29.08 -14.05
N ALA A 151 10.84 29.86 -13.92
CA ALA A 151 12.12 29.58 -14.58
C ALA A 151 12.90 28.41 -13.95
N ASP A 152 12.58 28.05 -12.70
CA ASP A 152 13.23 26.94 -12.00
C ASP A 152 12.62 25.59 -12.37
N VAL A 153 11.39 25.59 -12.87
CA VAL A 153 10.69 24.39 -13.32
C VAL A 153 11.08 24.11 -14.78
N SER A 154 11.82 23.02 -14.99
CA SER A 154 12.30 22.62 -16.31
C SER A 154 11.46 21.51 -16.94
N ASP A 155 11.47 21.41 -18.27
CA ASP A 155 10.83 20.29 -19.00
C ASP A 155 11.40 18.93 -18.58
N ARG A 156 12.68 18.90 -18.20
CA ARG A 156 13.33 17.69 -17.68
C ARG A 156 12.72 17.25 -16.34
N LEU A 157 12.38 18.19 -15.46
CA LEU A 157 11.71 17.89 -14.18
C LEU A 157 10.32 17.29 -14.41
N PHE A 158 9.58 17.81 -15.38
CA PHE A 158 8.27 17.25 -15.75
C PHE A 158 8.34 15.87 -16.37
N SER A 159 9.29 15.69 -17.29
CA SER A 159 9.57 14.37 -17.87
C SER A 159 9.92 13.34 -16.78
N LEU A 160 10.61 13.76 -15.71
CA LEU A 160 10.84 12.92 -14.53
C LEU A 160 9.54 12.59 -13.78
N PHE A 161 8.60 13.52 -13.60
CA PHE A 161 7.30 13.21 -12.98
C PHE A 161 6.52 12.18 -13.78
N VAL A 162 6.52 12.29 -15.11
CA VAL A 162 5.88 11.32 -15.99
C VAL A 162 6.55 9.95 -15.85
N PHE A 163 7.88 9.90 -15.89
CA PHE A 163 8.63 8.66 -15.68
C PHE A 163 8.33 8.04 -14.32
N LEU A 164 8.29 8.85 -13.26
CA LEU A 164 7.97 8.39 -11.91
C LEU A 164 6.52 7.89 -11.82
N HIS A 165 5.56 8.58 -12.43
CA HIS A 165 4.16 8.18 -12.43
C HIS A 165 3.89 6.90 -13.23
N ILE A 166 4.73 6.56 -14.20
CA ILE A 166 4.66 5.27 -14.92
C ILE A 166 5.45 4.19 -14.15
N GLY A 167 6.65 4.53 -13.68
CA GLY A 167 7.56 3.61 -13.02
C GLY A 167 7.05 3.12 -11.66
N VAL A 168 6.46 4.00 -10.84
CA VAL A 168 5.93 3.64 -9.51
C VAL A 168 4.78 2.63 -9.61
N PRO A 169 3.77 2.77 -10.49
CA PRO A 169 2.77 1.73 -10.76
C PRO A 169 3.33 0.41 -11.30
N LEU A 170 4.38 0.44 -12.13
CA LEU A 170 5.02 -0.80 -12.60
C LEU A 170 5.72 -1.53 -11.44
N ALA A 171 6.39 -0.79 -10.57
CA ALA A 171 6.94 -1.33 -9.33
C ALA A 171 5.83 -1.83 -8.39
N LEU A 172 4.72 -1.08 -8.27
CA LEU A 172 3.54 -1.49 -7.52
C LEU A 172 3.00 -2.83 -8.04
N LEU A 173 2.85 -3.00 -9.36
CA LEU A 173 2.40 -4.26 -9.98
C LEU A 173 3.34 -5.42 -9.64
N MET A 174 4.65 -5.20 -9.70
CA MET A 174 5.64 -6.20 -9.29
C MET A 174 5.47 -6.59 -7.82
N VAL A 175 5.33 -5.62 -6.91
CA VAL A 175 5.12 -5.90 -5.48
C VAL A 175 3.76 -6.55 -5.23
N MET A 176 2.72 -6.21 -6.00
CA MET A 176 1.40 -6.86 -5.93
C MET A 176 1.50 -8.33 -6.31
N TRP A 177 2.28 -8.66 -7.34
CA TRP A 177 2.60 -10.04 -7.67
C TRP A 177 3.33 -10.73 -6.52
N VAL A 178 4.39 -10.11 -5.96
CA VAL A 178 5.10 -10.65 -4.78
C VAL A 178 4.15 -10.89 -3.59
N HIS A 179 3.23 -9.97 -3.34
CA HIS A 179 2.28 -10.01 -2.23
C HIS A 179 1.39 -11.27 -2.22
N ILE A 180 1.05 -11.77 -3.41
CA ILE A 180 0.20 -12.95 -3.60
C ILE A 180 0.99 -14.26 -3.77
N GLN A 181 2.33 -14.23 -3.87
CA GLN A 181 3.13 -15.40 -4.23
C GLN A 181 3.05 -16.59 -3.25
N ARG A 182 2.71 -16.35 -1.98
CA ARG A 182 2.55 -17.42 -0.97
C ARG A 182 1.14 -17.98 -0.91
N ILE A 183 0.32 -17.70 -1.91
CA ILE A 183 -1.10 -18.01 -1.92
C ILE A 183 -1.43 -18.70 -3.25
N ALA A 184 -1.86 -19.95 -3.19
CA ALA A 184 -2.27 -20.72 -4.37
C ALA A 184 -3.71 -20.34 -4.78
N HIS A 185 -4.04 -20.46 -6.07
CA HIS A 185 -5.40 -20.20 -6.57
C HIS A 185 -5.97 -18.84 -6.10
N THR A 186 -5.21 -17.78 -6.29
CA THR A 186 -5.62 -16.41 -5.94
C THR A 186 -6.58 -15.86 -6.98
N ASP A 187 -7.71 -15.33 -6.53
CA ASP A 187 -8.60 -14.55 -7.38
C ASP A 187 -8.04 -13.13 -7.51
N THR A 188 -7.55 -12.78 -8.70
CA THR A 188 -7.14 -11.41 -9.04
C THR A 188 -8.25 -10.61 -9.73
N ASN A 189 -9.37 -11.26 -10.05
CA ASN A 189 -10.56 -10.62 -10.59
C ASN A 189 -11.74 -10.88 -9.64
N PRO A 190 -12.54 -9.85 -9.32
CA PRO A 190 -13.76 -10.04 -8.56
C PRO A 190 -14.78 -10.87 -9.37
N PRO A 191 -15.83 -11.40 -8.73
CA PRO A 191 -16.95 -11.98 -9.46
C PRO A 191 -17.49 -11.00 -10.51
N ARG A 192 -17.79 -11.51 -11.72
CA ARG A 192 -18.16 -10.68 -12.88
C ARG A 192 -19.24 -9.65 -12.58
N ALA A 193 -20.29 -10.03 -11.85
CA ALA A 193 -21.37 -9.11 -11.48
C ALA A 193 -20.88 -7.93 -10.61
N LEU A 194 -19.97 -8.19 -9.67
CA LEU A 194 -19.37 -7.15 -8.82
C LEU A 194 -18.43 -6.25 -9.64
N GLY A 195 -17.60 -6.84 -10.51
CA GLY A 195 -16.72 -6.08 -11.40
C GLY A 195 -17.48 -5.12 -12.31
N TRP A 196 -18.55 -5.61 -12.98
CA TRP A 196 -19.40 -4.77 -13.81
C TRP A 196 -20.15 -3.69 -13.03
N ALA A 197 -20.61 -3.99 -11.81
CA ALA A 197 -21.26 -3.00 -10.96
C ALA A 197 -20.30 -1.87 -10.56
N VAL A 198 -19.07 -2.20 -10.15
CA VAL A 198 -18.04 -1.21 -9.79
C VAL A 198 -17.66 -0.37 -11.00
N LEU A 199 -17.38 -1.00 -12.14
CA LEU A 199 -17.02 -0.28 -13.36
C LEU A 199 -18.15 0.62 -13.85
N GLY A 200 -19.39 0.10 -13.90
CA GLY A 200 -20.57 0.87 -14.26
C GLY A 200 -20.82 2.06 -13.33
N THR A 201 -20.57 1.88 -12.02
CA THR A 201 -20.64 2.98 -11.04
C THR A 201 -19.59 4.04 -11.32
N LEU A 202 -18.32 3.64 -11.56
CA LEU A 202 -17.25 4.58 -11.88
C LEU A 202 -17.54 5.36 -13.16
N PHE A 203 -18.08 4.71 -14.20
CA PHE A 203 -18.52 5.39 -15.42
C PHE A 203 -19.68 6.35 -15.16
N ALA A 204 -20.69 5.93 -14.39
CA ALA A 204 -21.82 6.78 -14.05
C ALA A 204 -21.37 8.03 -13.27
N VAL A 205 -20.48 7.89 -12.29
CA VAL A 205 -19.90 9.03 -11.56
C VAL A 205 -19.06 9.89 -12.49
N SER A 206 -18.24 9.29 -13.36
CA SER A 206 -17.41 10.01 -14.33
C SER A 206 -18.23 10.89 -15.29
N LEU A 207 -19.44 10.44 -15.66
CA LEU A 207 -20.37 11.20 -16.49
C LEU A 207 -21.13 12.26 -15.69
N ALA A 208 -21.59 11.92 -14.48
CA ALA A 208 -22.39 12.81 -13.64
C ALA A 208 -21.57 13.93 -13.00
N ARG A 209 -20.30 13.66 -12.69
CA ARG A 209 -19.34 14.57 -12.07
C ARG A 209 -18.00 14.38 -12.79
N PRO A 210 -17.76 15.01 -13.94
CA PRO A 210 -16.47 14.90 -14.61
C PRO A 210 -15.36 15.52 -13.74
N ALA A 211 -14.16 14.92 -13.78
CA ALA A 211 -12.99 15.46 -13.10
C ALA A 211 -12.60 16.82 -13.70
N GLN A 212 -12.49 17.84 -12.86
CA GLN A 212 -12.15 19.21 -13.24
C GLN A 212 -10.75 19.56 -12.72
N SER A 213 -10.03 20.41 -13.47
CA SER A 213 -8.80 21.04 -13.00
C SER A 213 -9.13 22.32 -12.23
N ASP A 214 -8.28 22.70 -11.27
CA ASP A 214 -8.25 24.08 -10.80
C ASP A 214 -7.64 25.00 -11.88
N ALA A 215 -7.50 26.29 -11.60
CA ALA A 215 -6.76 27.20 -12.45
C ALA A 215 -5.28 26.75 -12.59
N ALA A 216 -4.66 27.13 -13.71
CA ALA A 216 -3.25 26.86 -13.97
C ALA A 216 -2.33 27.31 -12.82
N ALA A 217 -1.24 26.57 -12.62
CA ALA A 217 -0.19 26.87 -11.65
C ALA A 217 0.24 28.35 -11.69
N ALA A 218 0.34 28.98 -10.52
CA ALA A 218 0.68 30.40 -10.35
C ALA A 218 1.66 30.57 -9.17
N PHE A 219 2.93 30.89 -9.46
CA PHE A 219 4.00 30.96 -8.45
C PHE A 219 3.91 32.20 -7.53
N GLY A 220 3.35 33.31 -8.02
CA GLY A 220 3.27 34.57 -7.28
C GLY A 220 2.05 34.72 -6.36
N ALA A 221 1.14 33.75 -6.33
CA ALA A 221 -0.08 33.80 -5.54
C ALA A 221 -0.50 32.41 -5.08
N LEU A 222 -0.83 32.28 -3.79
CA LEU A 222 -1.56 31.13 -3.27
C LEU A 222 -3.06 31.45 -3.28
N PRO A 223 -3.92 30.53 -3.76
CA PRO A 223 -5.34 30.72 -3.67
C PRO A 223 -5.81 30.70 -2.20
N PRO A 224 -6.88 31.44 -1.87
CA PRO A 224 -7.39 31.51 -0.50
C PRO A 224 -7.94 30.16 -0.02
N GLN A 225 -8.40 29.33 -0.96
CA GLN A 225 -8.94 27.99 -0.71
C GLN A 225 -8.44 27.04 -1.80
N LEU A 226 -8.11 25.81 -1.40
CA LEU A 226 -7.73 24.72 -2.29
C LEU A 226 -8.69 23.55 -2.08
N PRO A 227 -9.29 23.00 -3.15
CA PRO A 227 -10.07 21.76 -3.08
C PRO A 227 -9.11 20.58 -2.95
N LEU A 228 -8.70 20.26 -1.72
CA LEU A 228 -7.81 19.12 -1.47
C LEU A 228 -8.59 17.82 -1.48
N ASP A 229 -8.02 16.83 -2.15
CA ASP A 229 -8.36 15.43 -1.92
C ASP A 229 -7.65 14.95 -0.66
N TRP A 230 -8.42 14.74 0.41
CA TRP A 230 -7.90 14.32 1.70
C TRP A 230 -7.46 12.84 1.74
N PHE A 231 -7.69 12.02 0.70
CA PHE A 231 -7.10 10.67 0.65
C PHE A 231 -5.61 10.70 0.37
N TYR A 232 -5.19 11.58 -0.54
CA TYR A 232 -3.79 11.71 -0.93
C TYR A 232 -3.13 12.92 -0.28
N LEU A 233 -3.80 14.07 -0.24
CA LEU A 233 -3.16 15.35 0.07
C LEU A 233 -3.23 15.71 1.55
N PHE A 234 -3.83 14.89 2.43
CA PHE A 234 -3.91 15.17 3.88
C PHE A 234 -2.56 15.39 4.55
N ALA A 235 -1.51 14.77 4.01
CA ALA A 235 -0.16 14.91 4.54
C ALA A 235 0.34 16.36 4.45
N HIS A 236 -0.07 17.12 3.43
CA HIS A 236 0.43 18.50 3.23
C HIS A 236 -0.12 19.47 4.29
N PRO A 237 -1.45 19.55 4.56
CA PRO A 237 -1.96 20.31 5.71
C PRO A 237 -1.37 19.86 7.04
N LEU A 238 -1.23 18.55 7.27
CA LEU A 238 -0.66 18.02 8.52
C LEU A 238 0.80 18.48 8.71
N MET A 239 1.59 18.47 7.63
CA MET A 239 2.95 18.99 7.63
C MET A 239 2.98 20.48 7.99
N TYR A 240 2.12 21.30 7.39
CA TYR A 240 2.08 22.74 7.64
C TYR A 240 1.55 23.09 9.03
N ALA A 241 0.67 22.27 9.59
CA ALA A 241 0.18 22.42 10.96
C ALA A 241 1.22 21.97 12.02
N THR A 242 2.20 21.14 11.62
CA THR A 242 3.20 20.58 12.53
C THR A 242 4.62 20.91 12.07
N SER A 243 5.29 19.99 11.37
CA SER A 243 6.52 20.22 10.62
C SER A 243 6.80 19.04 9.68
N PRO A 244 7.68 19.21 8.67
CA PRO A 244 8.19 18.11 7.84
C PRO A 244 8.77 16.93 8.64
N ALA A 245 9.51 17.22 9.72
CA ALA A 245 10.14 16.19 10.56
C ALA A 245 9.09 15.38 11.34
N VAL A 246 8.06 16.05 11.90
CA VAL A 246 6.96 15.38 12.61
C VAL A 246 6.21 14.44 11.65
N LEU A 247 5.93 14.88 10.43
CA LEU A 247 5.25 14.04 9.44
C LEU A 247 6.07 12.78 9.09
N TRP A 248 7.39 12.90 8.89
CA TRP A 248 8.25 11.73 8.69
C TRP A 248 8.24 10.78 9.88
N TRP A 249 8.30 11.31 11.11
CA TRP A 249 8.20 10.51 12.32
C TRP A 249 6.87 9.77 12.43
N LEU A 250 5.75 10.43 12.16
CA LEU A 250 4.43 9.80 12.17
C LEU A 250 4.33 8.68 11.14
N ALA A 251 4.79 8.93 9.91
CA ALA A 251 4.75 7.94 8.84
C ALA A 251 5.68 6.74 9.11
N ALA A 252 6.88 6.99 9.65
CA ALA A 252 7.81 5.96 10.09
C ALA A 252 7.23 5.15 11.27
N ALA A 253 6.66 5.81 12.27
CA ALA A 253 6.04 5.15 13.42
C ALA A 253 4.86 4.28 13.01
N ALA A 254 3.95 4.78 12.16
CA ALA A 254 2.83 4.01 11.64
C ALA A 254 3.31 2.77 10.86
N THR A 255 4.32 2.94 10.00
CA THR A 255 4.93 1.84 9.24
C THR A 255 5.57 0.80 10.17
N LEU A 256 6.34 1.24 11.16
CA LEU A 256 6.98 0.36 12.14
C LEU A 256 5.97 -0.40 12.99
N VAL A 257 4.89 0.25 13.43
CA VAL A 257 3.78 -0.39 14.15
C VAL A 257 3.18 -1.50 13.30
N LEU A 258 2.81 -1.21 12.05
CA LEU A 258 2.24 -2.21 11.16
C LEU A 258 3.20 -3.38 10.91
N LEU A 259 4.50 -3.11 10.69
CA LEU A 259 5.52 -4.14 10.49
C LEU A 259 5.85 -4.95 11.77
N ALA A 260 5.65 -4.36 12.96
CA ALA A 260 5.88 -5.04 14.23
C ALA A 260 4.72 -5.95 14.65
N LEU A 261 3.49 -5.71 14.19
CA LEU A 261 2.30 -6.51 14.53
C LEU A 261 2.51 -8.03 14.37
N PRO A 262 3.08 -8.55 13.25
CA PRO A 262 3.37 -9.98 13.11
C PRO A 262 4.40 -10.51 14.12
N LEU A 263 5.33 -9.66 14.57
CA LEU A 263 6.40 -10.05 15.49
C LEU A 263 5.87 -10.21 16.92
N ILE A 264 4.92 -9.37 17.32
CA ILE A 264 4.33 -9.37 18.66
C ILE A 264 3.32 -10.53 18.81
N ALA A 265 2.59 -10.86 17.74
CA ALA A 265 1.51 -11.84 17.77
C ALA A 265 1.91 -13.24 17.27
N ARG A 266 3.11 -13.73 17.64
CA ARG A 266 3.67 -15.03 17.22
C ARG A 266 2.95 -16.22 17.87
N ARG A 267 1.76 -16.58 17.38
CA ARG A 267 1.22 -17.93 17.54
C ARG A 267 1.50 -18.74 16.28
N ARG A 268 2.32 -19.78 16.39
CA ARG A 268 2.56 -20.75 15.31
C ARG A 268 1.88 -22.06 15.67
N PRO A 269 0.72 -22.38 15.07
CA PRO A 269 0.12 -23.69 15.28
C PRO A 269 1.05 -24.79 14.75
N ALA A 270 0.96 -26.00 15.34
CA ALA A 270 1.78 -27.12 14.91
C ALA A 270 1.50 -27.46 13.44
N ALA A 271 2.55 -27.44 12.62
CA ALA A 271 2.45 -27.76 11.21
C ALA A 271 2.00 -29.22 10.99
N ALA A 272 1.42 -29.48 9.81
CA ALA A 272 1.12 -30.84 9.38
C ALA A 272 2.40 -31.70 9.33
N ARG A 273 2.28 -32.99 9.65
CA ARG A 273 3.40 -33.94 9.68
C ARG A 273 3.19 -35.05 8.68
N VAL A 274 4.25 -35.42 8.00
CA VAL A 274 4.27 -36.51 7.02
C VAL A 274 4.68 -37.79 7.72
N ASN A 275 3.83 -38.82 7.63
CA ASN A 275 4.21 -40.17 7.99
C ASN A 275 4.83 -40.83 6.75
N LEU A 276 6.17 -40.86 6.71
CA LEU A 276 6.87 -41.34 5.53
C LEU A 276 6.50 -42.79 5.20
N ALA A 277 6.30 -43.64 6.21
CA ALA A 277 5.90 -45.04 6.01
C ALA A 277 4.52 -45.21 5.33
N ARG A 278 3.67 -44.18 5.34
CA ARG A 278 2.33 -44.17 4.72
C ARG A 278 2.19 -43.18 3.57
N CYS A 279 3.22 -42.36 3.32
CA CYS A 279 3.23 -41.38 2.24
C CYS A 279 3.48 -42.07 0.90
N THR A 280 2.59 -41.86 -0.07
CA THR A 280 2.70 -42.42 -1.43
C THR A 280 3.38 -41.48 -2.42
N GLY A 281 3.68 -40.24 -2.04
CA GLY A 281 4.26 -39.25 -2.97
C GLY A 281 3.32 -38.79 -4.09
N CYS A 282 2.00 -39.06 -3.99
CA CYS A 282 1.01 -38.76 -5.03
C CYS A 282 0.82 -37.26 -5.34
N GLY A 283 1.10 -36.36 -4.40
CA GLY A 283 1.03 -34.92 -4.62
C GLY A 283 -0.31 -34.23 -4.33
N HIS A 284 -1.39 -34.95 -4.02
CA HIS A 284 -2.69 -34.33 -3.71
C HIS A 284 -2.60 -33.29 -2.58
N CYS A 285 -1.86 -33.60 -1.51
CA CYS A 285 -1.64 -32.65 -0.41
C CYS A 285 -0.90 -31.37 -0.85
N ALA A 286 0.02 -31.44 -1.81
CA ALA A 286 0.75 -30.29 -2.33
C ALA A 286 -0.14 -29.44 -3.25
N HIS A 287 -0.88 -30.09 -4.14
CA HIS A 287 -1.83 -29.44 -5.03
C HIS A 287 -2.98 -28.75 -4.27
N ASP A 288 -3.45 -29.37 -3.18
CA ASP A 288 -4.52 -28.83 -2.34
C ASP A 288 -3.99 -27.97 -1.19
N CYS A 289 -2.75 -27.47 -1.24
CA CYS A 289 -2.26 -26.54 -0.22
C CYS A 289 -2.57 -25.09 -0.65
N PRO A 290 -3.46 -24.34 0.05
CA PRO A 290 -3.79 -22.95 -0.33
C PRO A 290 -2.61 -21.98 -0.20
N TYR A 291 -1.54 -22.42 0.46
CA TYR A 291 -0.44 -21.59 0.94
C TYR A 291 0.93 -22.08 0.45
N LEU A 292 0.94 -23.04 -0.48
CA LEU A 292 2.15 -23.62 -1.06
C LEU A 292 3.16 -24.15 -0.04
N ALA A 293 2.68 -24.55 1.14
CA ALA A 293 3.49 -25.02 2.26
C ALA A 293 4.02 -26.45 2.10
N ILE A 294 3.64 -27.15 1.03
CA ILE A 294 3.97 -28.56 0.83
C ILE A 294 4.63 -28.71 -0.53
N SER A 295 5.84 -29.26 -0.54
CA SER A 295 6.61 -29.57 -1.75
C SER A 295 6.83 -31.07 -1.88
N LEU A 296 6.89 -31.57 -3.12
CA LEU A 296 7.32 -32.93 -3.41
C LEU A 296 8.83 -32.94 -3.67
N VAL A 297 9.56 -33.81 -2.99
CA VAL A 297 11.00 -33.99 -3.15
C VAL A 297 11.30 -35.47 -3.43
N PRO A 298 12.49 -35.80 -3.96
CA PRO A 298 12.94 -37.19 -4.05
C PRO A 298 12.85 -37.88 -2.69
N ARG A 299 12.42 -39.14 -2.71
CA ARG A 299 12.20 -39.91 -1.48
C ARG A 299 13.52 -40.32 -0.82
N SER A 300 13.55 -40.33 0.52
CA SER A 300 14.79 -40.55 1.30
C SER A 300 14.89 -41.89 2.02
N ASP A 301 13.86 -42.76 1.97
CA ASP A 301 13.79 -44.02 2.76
C ASP A 301 13.88 -45.30 1.91
N GLY A 302 14.20 -45.20 0.61
CA GLY A 302 14.40 -46.35 -0.27
C GLY A 302 13.16 -47.16 -0.63
N ARG A 303 11.94 -46.71 -0.29
CA ARG A 303 10.69 -47.41 -0.69
C ARG A 303 10.29 -47.14 -2.15
N ALA A 304 9.37 -47.95 -2.67
CA ALA A 304 8.96 -47.98 -4.08
C ALA A 304 8.45 -46.64 -4.67
N PHE A 305 7.97 -45.70 -3.85
CA PHE A 305 7.50 -44.41 -4.35
C PHE A 305 8.68 -43.47 -4.66
N LEU A 306 8.67 -42.82 -5.82
CA LEU A 306 9.80 -41.95 -6.24
C LEU A 306 9.89 -40.63 -5.46
N ARG A 307 8.78 -40.17 -4.87
CA ARG A 307 8.68 -38.85 -4.21
C ARG A 307 8.11 -38.95 -2.80
N GLN A 308 8.38 -37.93 -1.99
CA GLN A 308 7.76 -37.71 -0.68
C GLN A 308 7.28 -36.27 -0.53
N ALA A 309 6.24 -36.08 0.28
CA ALA A 309 5.82 -34.75 0.68
C ALA A 309 6.73 -34.22 1.81
N VAL A 310 7.05 -32.93 1.75
CA VAL A 310 7.73 -32.20 2.82
C VAL A 310 6.93 -30.95 3.14
N VAL A 311 6.65 -30.75 4.43
CA VAL A 311 5.89 -29.59 4.92
C VAL A 311 6.86 -28.52 5.41
N ARG A 312 6.77 -27.33 4.82
CA ARG A 312 7.46 -26.12 5.25
C ARG A 312 6.69 -25.47 6.38
N ALA A 313 7.15 -25.68 7.62
CA ALA A 313 6.42 -25.30 8.83
C ALA A 313 6.14 -23.79 8.92
N GLU A 314 7.00 -22.95 8.34
CA GLU A 314 6.87 -21.50 8.33
C GLU A 314 5.78 -20.98 7.37
N GLN A 315 5.35 -21.82 6.42
CA GLN A 315 4.27 -21.52 5.47
C GLN A 315 2.96 -22.23 5.84
N CYS A 316 3.04 -23.24 6.71
CA CYS A 316 1.89 -24.07 7.06
C CYS A 316 0.86 -23.29 7.88
N ALA A 317 -0.35 -23.13 7.33
CA ALA A 317 -1.48 -22.55 8.05
C ALA A 317 -2.08 -23.46 9.12
N ALA A 318 -1.60 -24.70 9.25
CA ALA A 318 -2.14 -25.73 10.12
C ALA A 318 -3.65 -25.98 9.90
N CYS A 319 -4.17 -25.74 8.69
CA CYS A 319 -5.60 -25.87 8.37
C CYS A 319 -6.09 -27.33 8.25
N GLY A 320 -5.18 -28.30 8.17
CA GLY A 320 -5.52 -29.71 8.05
C GLY A 320 -6.00 -30.17 6.67
N ILE A 321 -6.14 -29.29 5.68
CA ILE A 321 -6.68 -29.66 4.35
C ILE A 321 -5.88 -30.80 3.70
N CYS A 322 -4.55 -30.78 3.84
CA CYS A 322 -3.68 -31.83 3.33
C CYS A 322 -4.02 -33.23 3.86
N ALA A 323 -4.54 -33.34 5.09
CA ALA A 323 -5.03 -34.60 5.66
C ALA A 323 -6.30 -35.06 4.94
N GLY A 324 -7.22 -34.14 4.65
CA GLY A 324 -8.43 -34.39 3.86
C GLY A 324 -8.14 -34.78 2.41
N SER A 325 -7.01 -34.34 1.86
CA SER A 325 -6.51 -34.71 0.52
C SER A 325 -5.71 -36.00 0.49
N CYS A 326 -5.44 -36.63 1.63
CA CYS A 326 -4.52 -37.77 1.69
C CYS A 326 -5.25 -39.06 1.28
N PRO A 327 -4.85 -39.75 0.20
CA PRO A 327 -5.54 -40.96 -0.25
C PRO A 327 -5.39 -42.13 0.72
N THR A 328 -4.40 -42.10 1.62
CA THR A 328 -4.23 -43.11 2.68
C THR A 328 -4.97 -42.77 3.97
N ALA A 329 -5.70 -41.65 4.02
CA ALA A 329 -6.57 -41.26 5.14
C ALA A 329 -7.92 -42.00 5.18
N VAL A 330 -7.94 -43.26 4.76
CA VAL A 330 -9.16 -44.08 4.76
C VAL A 330 -9.23 -44.84 6.10
N PRO A 331 -10.29 -44.65 6.91
CA PRO A 331 -10.44 -45.37 8.16
C PRO A 331 -10.78 -46.85 7.87
N PRO A 332 -9.93 -47.82 8.29
CA PRO A 332 -10.25 -49.23 8.14
C PRO A 332 -11.34 -49.66 9.13
N LEU A 333 -12.08 -50.73 8.80
CA LEU A 333 -13.08 -51.31 9.70
C LEU A 333 -12.49 -51.73 11.06
N ARG A 334 -11.24 -52.21 11.08
CA ARG A 334 -10.49 -52.61 12.28
C ARG A 334 -9.08 -52.01 12.27
N GLY A 335 -8.53 -51.72 13.44
CA GLY A 335 -7.18 -51.11 13.60
C GLY A 335 -7.18 -49.60 13.39
N PRO A 336 -6.05 -48.89 13.59
CA PRO A 336 -5.98 -47.43 13.54
C PRO A 336 -5.98 -46.85 12.11
N VAL A 337 -6.41 -45.60 11.95
CA VAL A 337 -6.18 -44.83 10.71
C VAL A 337 -4.80 -44.17 10.76
N GLN A 338 -3.98 -44.39 9.72
CA GLN A 338 -2.61 -43.87 9.64
C GLN A 338 -2.39 -43.20 8.28
N PRO A 339 -2.75 -41.92 8.13
CA PRO A 339 -2.57 -41.21 6.87
C PRO A 339 -1.08 -40.92 6.61
N GLY A 340 -0.74 -40.73 5.33
CA GLY A 340 0.60 -40.31 4.91
C GLY A 340 0.96 -38.88 5.30
N ILE A 341 -0.05 -38.04 5.59
CA ILE A 341 0.12 -36.69 6.14
C ILE A 341 -1.08 -36.36 7.02
N ASP A 342 -0.84 -35.77 8.19
CA ASP A 342 -1.89 -35.40 9.15
C ASP A 342 -1.59 -34.09 9.89
N LEU A 343 -2.61 -33.50 10.51
CA LEU A 343 -2.49 -32.36 11.40
C LEU A 343 -2.43 -32.82 12.88
N PRO A 344 -1.29 -32.68 13.57
CA PRO A 344 -1.14 -33.20 14.94
C PRO A 344 -2.15 -32.65 15.95
N ALA A 345 -2.52 -31.37 15.83
CA ALA A 345 -3.46 -30.71 16.74
C ALA A 345 -4.89 -31.28 16.67
N ARG A 346 -5.26 -31.93 15.56
CA ARG A 346 -6.58 -32.51 15.31
C ARG A 346 -6.43 -33.78 14.46
N ALA A 347 -5.62 -34.74 14.91
CA ALA A 347 -5.29 -35.94 14.12
C ALA A 347 -6.55 -36.73 13.72
N LEU A 348 -6.53 -37.34 12.53
CA LEU A 348 -7.66 -38.11 11.99
C LEU A 348 -7.99 -39.35 12.86
N GLN A 349 -6.99 -39.92 13.53
CA GLN A 349 -7.19 -41.00 14.50
C GLN A 349 -8.06 -40.55 15.68
N ALA A 350 -7.83 -39.35 16.22
CA ALA A 350 -8.63 -38.80 17.31
C ALA A 350 -10.07 -38.47 16.86
N ILE A 351 -10.25 -38.04 15.61
CA ILE A 351 -11.58 -37.83 15.01
C ILE A 351 -12.32 -39.15 14.91
N ARG A 352 -11.66 -40.21 14.43
CA ARG A 352 -12.26 -41.54 14.35
C ARG A 352 -12.69 -42.06 15.72
N GLU A 353 -11.83 -41.96 16.72
CA GLU A 353 -12.16 -42.42 18.07
C GLU A 353 -13.36 -41.67 18.66
N GLN A 354 -13.55 -40.40 18.31
CA GLN A 354 -14.76 -39.66 18.69
C GLN A 354 -16.01 -40.21 17.99
N ILE A 355 -15.93 -40.62 16.72
CA ILE A 355 -17.03 -41.30 16.01
C ILE A 355 -17.34 -42.62 16.70
N ASP A 356 -16.32 -43.41 17.04
CA ASP A 356 -16.48 -44.71 17.68
C ASP A 356 -17.10 -44.64 19.07
N ARG A 357 -16.80 -43.57 19.82
CA ARG A 357 -17.39 -43.29 21.14
C ARG A 357 -18.75 -42.59 21.05
N ALA A 358 -19.05 -41.95 19.93
CA ALA A 358 -20.36 -41.35 19.70
C ALA A 358 -21.37 -42.49 19.55
N ASN A 359 -22.30 -42.61 20.49
CA ASN A 359 -23.45 -43.49 20.29
C ASN A 359 -24.35 -42.89 19.19
N LEU A 360 -24.10 -43.32 17.94
CA LEU A 360 -24.69 -42.74 16.74
C LEU A 360 -26.04 -43.35 16.37
N GLU A 361 -26.52 -44.36 17.09
CA GLU A 361 -27.80 -45.00 16.83
C GLU A 361 -28.93 -43.97 16.74
N ARG A 362 -29.46 -43.79 15.52
CA ARG A 362 -30.53 -42.83 15.19
C ARG A 362 -30.20 -41.35 15.46
N ARG A 363 -28.94 -40.99 15.71
CA ARG A 363 -28.51 -39.60 15.90
C ARG A 363 -27.84 -39.03 14.65
N ALA A 364 -27.98 -37.74 14.44
CA ALA A 364 -27.22 -37.03 13.43
C ALA A 364 -25.80 -36.73 13.94
N LEU A 365 -24.80 -36.87 13.06
CA LEU A 365 -23.42 -36.46 13.32
C LEU A 365 -23.11 -35.18 12.55
N VAL A 366 -22.48 -34.21 13.19
CA VAL A 366 -22.08 -32.94 12.60
C VAL A 366 -20.57 -32.76 12.72
N PHE A 367 -19.89 -32.67 11.59
CA PHE A 367 -18.50 -32.24 11.52
C PHE A 367 -18.45 -30.72 11.38
N GLY A 368 -18.05 -30.03 12.45
CA GLY A 368 -18.08 -28.57 12.49
C GLY A 368 -16.70 -27.94 12.38
N CYS A 369 -16.51 -27.02 11.44
CA CYS A 369 -15.33 -26.15 11.38
C CYS A 369 -15.25 -25.25 12.63
N ARG A 370 -14.14 -25.25 13.35
CA ARG A 370 -13.95 -24.38 14.53
C ARG A 370 -14.04 -22.87 14.24
N HIS A 371 -13.80 -22.48 12.98
CA HIS A 371 -13.79 -21.07 12.54
C HIS A 371 -15.18 -20.61 12.05
N GLU A 372 -16.18 -21.48 12.11
CA GLU A 372 -17.57 -21.10 11.90
C GLU A 372 -18.06 -20.22 13.06
N ARG A 373 -18.40 -18.96 12.78
CA ARG A 373 -18.75 -17.94 13.80
C ARG A 373 -20.22 -17.96 14.23
N SER A 374 -20.95 -19.01 13.91
CA SER A 374 -22.42 -19.02 13.90
C SER A 374 -23.06 -20.29 14.43
N ARG A 375 -22.34 -20.99 15.30
CA ARG A 375 -22.83 -22.21 15.95
C ARG A 375 -24.11 -21.91 16.74
N ASP A 376 -25.25 -22.13 16.12
CA ASP A 376 -26.44 -22.54 16.84
C ASP A 376 -26.32 -24.07 16.96
N PRO A 377 -26.13 -24.63 18.17
CA PRO A 377 -25.97 -26.07 18.33
C PRO A 377 -27.23 -26.78 17.84
N VAL A 378 -27.07 -27.74 16.92
CA VAL A 378 -28.18 -28.60 16.50
C VAL A 378 -28.55 -29.50 17.67
N ALA A 379 -29.70 -29.23 18.29
CA ALA A 379 -30.19 -29.98 19.46
C ALA A 379 -30.22 -31.49 19.17
N GLY A 380 -29.57 -32.30 20.02
CA GLY A 380 -29.53 -33.75 19.91
C GLY A 380 -28.50 -34.32 18.91
N ALA A 381 -27.77 -33.48 18.17
CA ALA A 381 -26.71 -33.95 17.27
C ALA A 381 -25.37 -34.13 17.98
N CYS A 382 -24.61 -35.16 17.61
CA CYS A 382 -23.22 -35.30 18.03
C CYS A 382 -22.36 -34.35 17.19
N VAL A 383 -21.54 -33.50 17.81
CA VAL A 383 -20.68 -32.54 17.11
C VAL A 383 -19.22 -32.94 17.29
N ILE A 384 -18.53 -33.19 16.18
CA ILE A 384 -17.07 -33.38 16.15
C ILE A 384 -16.46 -32.13 15.53
N GLU A 385 -15.61 -31.46 16.30
CA GLU A 385 -14.93 -30.25 15.84
C GLU A 385 -13.71 -30.58 14.98
N LEU A 386 -13.65 -29.95 13.81
CA LEU A 386 -12.52 -29.96 12.88
C LEU A 386 -11.76 -28.63 12.94
N GLU A 387 -10.47 -28.65 12.58
CA GLU A 387 -9.73 -27.40 12.38
C GLU A 387 -10.28 -26.63 11.17
N CYS A 388 -10.64 -27.35 10.11
CA CYS A 388 -11.29 -26.82 8.91
C CYS A 388 -12.21 -27.90 8.33
N ALA A 389 -13.30 -27.51 7.67
CA ALA A 389 -14.12 -28.46 6.90
C ALA A 389 -13.27 -29.23 5.86
N GLY A 390 -12.27 -28.56 5.26
CA GLY A 390 -11.36 -29.16 4.27
C GLY A 390 -10.42 -30.22 4.83
N GLN A 391 -10.29 -30.32 6.16
CA GLN A 391 -9.52 -31.37 6.84
C GLN A 391 -10.18 -32.74 6.71
N LEU A 392 -11.50 -32.80 6.54
CA LEU A 392 -12.26 -34.03 6.55
C LEU A 392 -12.06 -34.83 5.25
N PRO A 393 -11.49 -36.05 5.30
CA PRO A 393 -11.50 -36.94 4.16
C PRO A 393 -12.94 -37.45 3.91
N PRO A 394 -13.42 -37.55 2.65
CA PRO A 394 -14.79 -38.00 2.37
C PRO A 394 -15.11 -39.40 2.91
N SER A 395 -14.10 -40.26 3.04
CA SER A 395 -14.22 -41.61 3.61
C SER A 395 -14.73 -41.61 5.06
N PHE A 396 -14.55 -40.52 5.81
CA PHE A 396 -15.10 -40.39 7.17
C PHE A 396 -16.62 -40.21 7.18
N LEU A 397 -17.21 -39.70 6.09
CA LEU A 397 -18.67 -39.60 5.95
C LEU A 397 -19.28 -41.00 5.81
N ASP A 398 -18.69 -41.82 4.92
CA ASP A 398 -19.06 -43.23 4.76
C ASP A 398 -18.88 -44.00 6.08
N TYR A 399 -17.73 -43.83 6.72
CA TYR A 399 -17.42 -44.47 8.00
C TYR A 399 -18.47 -44.15 9.07
N ALA A 400 -18.84 -42.88 9.24
CA ALA A 400 -19.85 -42.48 10.20
C ALA A 400 -21.23 -43.10 9.91
N LEU A 401 -21.64 -43.17 8.64
CA LEU A 401 -22.89 -43.82 8.24
C LEU A 401 -22.87 -45.32 8.54
N ARG A 402 -21.75 -46.01 8.27
CA ARG A 402 -21.56 -47.43 8.61
C ARG A 402 -21.52 -47.70 10.11
N ARG A 403 -21.15 -46.71 10.93
CA ARG A 403 -21.22 -46.77 12.40
C ARG A 403 -22.59 -46.41 12.97
N GLY A 404 -23.60 -46.18 12.12
CA GLY A 404 -25.00 -46.07 12.53
C GLY A 404 -25.59 -44.67 12.56
N ALA A 405 -24.83 -43.62 12.16
CA ALA A 405 -25.34 -42.25 12.12
C ALA A 405 -26.56 -42.12 11.21
N ALA A 406 -27.68 -41.57 11.68
CA ALA A 406 -28.90 -41.39 10.88
C ALA A 406 -28.66 -40.47 9.67
N ALA A 407 -27.91 -39.40 9.89
CA ALA A 407 -27.46 -38.45 8.87
C ALA A 407 -26.11 -37.87 9.28
N VAL A 408 -25.33 -37.40 8.32
CA VAL A 408 -24.04 -36.74 8.55
C VAL A 408 -24.08 -35.37 7.92
N SER A 409 -23.68 -34.33 8.66
CA SER A 409 -23.54 -32.99 8.14
C SER A 409 -22.12 -32.48 8.29
N VAL A 410 -21.67 -31.68 7.33
CA VAL A 410 -20.43 -30.90 7.44
C VAL A 410 -20.80 -29.44 7.43
N THR A 411 -20.38 -28.71 8.47
CA THR A 411 -20.60 -27.29 8.61
C THR A 411 -19.30 -26.52 8.53
N GLY A 412 -19.36 -25.32 7.95
CA GLY A 412 -18.20 -24.47 7.87
C GLY A 412 -18.44 -23.06 7.38
N CYS A 413 -17.34 -22.35 7.17
CA CYS A 413 -17.36 -20.98 6.71
C CYS A 413 -17.94 -20.88 5.29
N ARG A 414 -18.64 -19.78 4.99
CA ARG A 414 -19.10 -19.47 3.63
C ARG A 414 -17.92 -19.39 2.64
N PRO A 415 -18.09 -19.86 1.38
CA PRO A 415 -17.20 -19.49 0.28
C PRO A 415 -16.96 -17.97 0.21
N GLY A 416 -15.72 -17.56 -0.06
CA GLY A 416 -15.28 -16.15 -0.02
C GLY A 416 -15.00 -15.58 1.38
N ALA A 417 -15.61 -16.14 2.43
CA ALA A 417 -15.37 -15.77 3.84
C ALA A 417 -14.63 -16.87 4.61
N CYS A 418 -14.09 -17.87 3.91
CA CYS A 418 -13.41 -19.00 4.53
C CYS A 418 -12.08 -18.57 5.13
N GLU A 419 -11.87 -18.85 6.43
CA GLU A 419 -10.61 -18.55 7.14
C GLU A 419 -9.40 -19.11 6.37
N PHE A 420 -9.49 -20.37 5.92
CA PHE A 420 -8.43 -21.02 5.15
C PHE A 420 -8.65 -21.00 3.63
N ARG A 421 -9.45 -20.04 3.14
CA ARG A 421 -9.77 -19.75 1.73
C ARG A 421 -10.55 -20.84 1.00
N LEU A 422 -9.99 -22.03 0.86
CA LEU A 422 -10.46 -23.08 -0.04
C LEU A 422 -11.08 -24.29 0.67
N GLY A 423 -11.04 -24.32 2.00
CA GLY A 423 -11.49 -25.48 2.79
C GLY A 423 -12.92 -25.94 2.46
N ALA A 424 -13.90 -25.02 2.50
CA ALA A 424 -15.29 -25.35 2.19
C ALA A 424 -15.47 -25.79 0.73
N GLY A 425 -14.87 -25.06 -0.22
CA GLY A 425 -14.97 -25.36 -1.64
C GLY A 425 -14.36 -26.71 -2.01
N TRP A 426 -13.22 -27.07 -1.44
CA TRP A 426 -12.61 -28.39 -1.67
C TRP A 426 -13.40 -29.53 -1.03
N THR A 427 -13.98 -29.32 0.16
CA THR A 427 -14.91 -30.32 0.74
C THR A 427 -16.11 -30.54 -0.18
N GLU A 428 -16.71 -29.47 -0.71
CA GLU A 428 -17.82 -29.57 -1.66
C GLU A 428 -17.43 -30.35 -2.92
N GLN A 429 -16.30 -29.99 -3.53
CA GLN A 429 -15.78 -30.66 -4.74
C GLN A 429 -15.41 -32.14 -4.52
N ARG A 430 -14.99 -32.53 -3.31
CA ARG A 430 -14.72 -33.93 -3.01
C ARG A 430 -16.01 -34.74 -2.84
N ILE A 431 -17.05 -34.12 -2.31
CA ILE A 431 -18.34 -34.78 -2.07
C ILE A 431 -19.16 -34.88 -3.37
N ASP A 432 -19.10 -33.86 -4.23
CA ASP A 432 -19.78 -33.88 -5.52
C ASP A 432 -19.12 -34.84 -6.53
N GLY A 433 -17.81 -35.11 -6.39
CA GLY A 433 -17.04 -36.00 -7.25
C GLY A 433 -16.10 -35.29 -8.23
N THR A 434 -15.95 -33.97 -8.13
CA THR A 434 -15.12 -33.15 -9.03
C THR A 434 -13.67 -32.99 -8.55
N ARG A 435 -13.32 -33.50 -7.36
CA ARG A 435 -11.96 -33.45 -6.80
C ARG A 435 -11.59 -34.71 -6.02
N GLU A 436 -10.36 -35.16 -6.18
CA GLU A 436 -9.79 -36.27 -5.40
C GLU A 436 -9.29 -35.86 -4.00
N PRO A 437 -9.33 -36.76 -2.99
CA PRO A 437 -10.09 -38.00 -3.00
C PRO A 437 -11.58 -37.68 -3.01
N HIS A 438 -12.37 -38.34 -3.86
CA HIS A 438 -13.82 -38.12 -3.91
C HIS A 438 -14.62 -39.09 -3.03
N LEU A 439 -15.85 -38.73 -2.70
CA LEU A 439 -16.78 -39.59 -1.98
C LEU A 439 -17.21 -40.77 -2.86
N ASN A 440 -17.08 -41.99 -2.33
CA ASN A 440 -17.47 -43.22 -3.03
C ASN A 440 -18.93 -43.16 -3.50
N ALA A 441 -19.18 -43.60 -4.72
CA ALA A 441 -20.51 -43.57 -5.37
C ALA A 441 -21.59 -44.35 -4.60
N ASN A 442 -21.21 -45.38 -3.83
CA ASN A 442 -22.13 -46.23 -3.08
C ASN A 442 -22.64 -45.60 -1.77
N VAL A 443 -22.14 -44.42 -1.39
CA VAL A 443 -22.55 -43.74 -0.17
C VAL A 443 -23.89 -43.03 -0.40
N ALA A 444 -24.84 -43.23 0.52
CA ALA A 444 -26.14 -42.58 0.54
C ALA A 444 -26.03 -41.04 0.66
N ARG A 445 -25.88 -40.35 -0.47
CA ARG A 445 -25.67 -38.89 -0.55
C ARG A 445 -26.83 -38.09 0.03
N GLU A 446 -28.04 -38.61 -0.04
CA GLU A 446 -29.25 -38.03 0.54
C GLU A 446 -29.19 -37.89 2.08
N ARG A 447 -28.32 -38.68 2.73
CA ARG A 447 -28.05 -38.61 4.16
C ARG A 447 -26.88 -37.69 4.53
N ILE A 448 -26.25 -37.06 3.53
CA ILE A 448 -25.13 -36.14 3.70
C ILE A 448 -25.61 -34.71 3.43
N ARG A 449 -25.35 -33.79 4.37
CA ARG A 449 -25.72 -32.38 4.23
C ARG A 449 -24.52 -31.45 4.38
N LEU A 450 -24.24 -30.66 3.35
CA LEU A 450 -23.27 -29.59 3.41
C LEU A 450 -23.96 -28.28 3.79
N GLN A 451 -23.46 -27.62 4.83
CA GLN A 451 -24.00 -26.37 5.33
C GLN A 451 -22.89 -25.32 5.46
N TRP A 452 -22.89 -24.36 4.55
CA TRP A 452 -21.94 -23.24 4.58
C TRP A 452 -22.63 -22.02 5.19
N TRP A 453 -22.28 -21.69 6.43
CA TRP A 453 -23.05 -20.72 7.19
C TRP A 453 -22.84 -19.28 6.70
N ARG A 454 -23.93 -18.52 6.62
CA ARG A 454 -23.98 -17.11 6.19
C ARG A 454 -23.90 -16.16 7.40
N PRO A 455 -23.21 -15.02 7.33
CA PRO A 455 -23.28 -14.03 8.41
C PRO A 455 -24.73 -13.72 8.77
N ARG A 456 -25.05 -13.54 10.07
CA ARG A 456 -26.37 -13.06 10.51
C ARG A 456 -26.74 -11.78 9.74
N ASN A 457 -28.03 -11.53 9.51
CA ASN A 457 -28.49 -10.34 8.77
C ASN A 457 -27.90 -9.03 9.32
N THR A 458 -27.67 -8.96 10.62
CA THR A 458 -26.98 -7.85 11.30
C THR A 458 -25.56 -7.61 10.79
N ALA A 459 -24.75 -8.66 10.60
CA ALA A 459 -23.39 -8.54 10.09
C ALA A 459 -23.35 -8.07 8.61
N ARG A 460 -24.35 -8.47 7.81
CA ARG A 460 -24.51 -7.97 6.44
C ARG A 460 -24.90 -6.49 6.41
N ALA A 461 -25.84 -6.09 7.27
CA ALA A 461 -26.24 -4.68 7.40
C ALA A 461 -25.05 -3.81 7.82
N ILE A 462 -24.21 -4.28 8.76
CA ILE A 462 -22.98 -3.59 9.16
C ILE A 462 -22.02 -3.46 7.98
N GLN A 463 -21.78 -4.52 7.20
CA GLN A 463 -20.90 -4.45 6.03
C GLN A 463 -21.41 -3.43 5.00
N VAL A 464 -22.71 -3.47 4.68
CA VAL A 464 -23.32 -2.49 3.76
C VAL A 464 -23.20 -1.08 4.32
N ALA A 465 -23.46 -0.87 5.61
CA ALA A 465 -23.30 0.42 6.26
C ALA A 465 -21.84 0.91 6.19
N VAL A 466 -20.84 0.04 6.43
CA VAL A 466 -19.42 0.38 6.29
C VAL A 466 -19.08 0.79 4.87
N PHE A 467 -19.59 0.09 3.84
CA PHE A 467 -19.37 0.48 2.45
C PHE A 467 -20.07 1.79 2.08
N ILE A 468 -21.29 2.03 2.55
CA ILE A 468 -22.02 3.29 2.31
C ILE A 468 -21.28 4.43 2.99
N VAL A 469 -20.86 4.25 4.24
CA VAL A 469 -20.07 5.25 4.98
C VAL A 469 -18.73 5.49 4.30
N ALA A 470 -18.02 4.44 3.87
CA ALA A 470 -16.77 4.60 3.13
C ALA A 470 -16.98 5.33 1.80
N ALA A 471 -18.05 5.03 1.06
CA ALA A 471 -18.41 5.72 -0.18
C ALA A 471 -18.80 7.18 0.05
N ALA A 472 -19.55 7.47 1.11
CA ALA A 472 -19.92 8.83 1.51
C ALA A 472 -18.69 9.62 1.96
N LEU A 473 -17.79 9.00 2.74
CA LEU A 473 -16.51 9.59 3.12
C LEU A 473 -15.61 9.80 1.91
N LEU A 474 -15.60 8.89 0.93
CA LEU A 474 -14.90 9.09 -0.34
C LEU A 474 -15.41 10.32 -1.07
N ALA A 475 -16.72 10.38 -1.29
CA ALA A 475 -17.34 11.51 -1.96
C ALA A 475 -17.12 12.84 -1.22
N TRP A 476 -17.11 12.81 0.12
CA TRP A 476 -16.87 14.00 0.93
C TRP A 476 -15.39 14.40 0.92
N LEU A 477 -14.48 13.52 1.34
CA LEU A 477 -13.04 13.81 1.47
C LEU A 477 -12.33 14.05 0.13
N SER A 478 -12.87 13.61 -1.01
CA SER A 478 -12.27 13.93 -2.31
C SER A 478 -12.47 15.40 -2.73
N PHE A 479 -13.39 16.15 -2.09
CA PHE A 479 -13.73 17.53 -2.48
C PHE A 479 -13.85 18.51 -1.30
N ASP A 480 -14.14 18.02 -0.10
CA ASP A 480 -14.47 18.80 1.10
C ASP A 480 -13.75 18.25 2.36
N PRO A 481 -13.46 19.11 3.36
CA PRO A 481 -13.57 20.56 3.32
C PRO A 481 -12.42 21.21 2.52
N PRO A 482 -12.60 22.43 1.98
CA PRO A 482 -11.51 23.15 1.34
C PRO A 482 -10.43 23.52 2.35
N TYR A 483 -9.17 23.45 1.91
CA TYR A 483 -8.02 23.82 2.73
C TYR A 483 -7.64 25.29 2.51
N ARG A 484 -7.42 26.02 3.60
CA ARG A 484 -6.92 27.40 3.57
C ARG A 484 -5.42 27.39 3.90
N PRO A 485 -4.53 27.62 2.92
CA PRO A 485 -3.09 27.55 3.15
C PRO A 485 -2.53 28.75 3.92
N LEU A 486 -3.29 29.85 4.01
CA LEU A 486 -2.95 31.09 4.71
C LEU A 486 -4.18 31.60 5.48
N GLY A 487 -3.94 32.34 6.57
CA GLY A 487 -4.97 33.06 7.30
C GLY A 487 -5.55 34.23 6.48
N GLU A 488 -6.69 34.75 6.94
CA GLU A 488 -7.33 35.90 6.29
C GLU A 488 -6.43 37.14 6.38
N GLY A 489 -6.18 37.78 5.24
CA GLY A 489 -5.30 38.96 5.17
C GLY A 489 -3.80 38.66 5.26
N GLU A 490 -3.38 37.40 5.21
CA GLU A 490 -1.96 37.02 5.22
C GLU A 490 -1.37 36.88 3.81
N ALA A 491 -0.07 37.10 3.71
CA ALA A 491 0.78 36.83 2.56
C ALA A 491 1.88 35.83 2.95
N LEU A 492 2.46 35.15 1.97
CA LEU A 492 3.54 34.18 2.20
C LEU A 492 4.89 34.78 1.79
N VAL A 493 5.86 34.75 2.70
CA VAL A 493 7.26 35.03 2.39
C VAL A 493 8.05 33.72 2.46
N ARG A 494 8.67 33.34 1.34
CA ARG A 494 9.58 32.21 1.23
C ARG A 494 11.00 32.74 1.21
N VAL A 495 11.89 32.10 1.95
CA VAL A 495 13.32 32.42 1.97
C VAL A 495 14.09 31.17 1.58
N ILE A 496 14.94 31.29 0.57
CA ILE A 496 15.92 30.26 0.25
C ILE A 496 17.32 30.84 0.17
N VAL A 497 18.24 30.25 0.93
CA VAL A 497 19.66 30.55 0.88
C VAL A 497 20.41 29.26 0.65
N VAL A 498 21.19 29.20 -0.42
CA VAL A 498 22.13 28.11 -0.67
C VAL A 498 23.46 28.75 -0.98
N HIS A 499 24.43 28.57 -0.09
CA HIS A 499 25.74 29.19 -0.26
C HIS A 499 26.83 28.32 0.33
N ALA A 500 27.94 28.19 -0.40
CA ALA A 500 29.08 27.42 0.08
C ALA A 500 29.68 28.04 1.36
N GLY A 501 29.74 29.37 1.43
CA GLY A 501 30.52 30.07 2.45
C GLY A 501 32.01 29.98 2.18
N GLU A 502 32.75 30.85 2.86
CA GLU A 502 34.21 30.91 2.74
C GLU A 502 34.84 29.61 3.24
N ARG A 503 35.95 29.17 2.63
CA ARG A 503 36.73 28.05 3.18
C ARG A 503 37.44 28.48 4.46
N LEU A 504 37.57 27.56 5.42
CA LEU A 504 38.31 27.82 6.67
C LEU A 504 39.80 28.09 6.40
N VAL A 505 40.35 27.42 5.38
CA VAL A 505 41.72 27.61 4.92
C VAL A 505 41.69 27.89 3.41
N PRO A 506 42.41 28.91 2.92
CA PRO A 506 42.51 29.18 1.48
C PRO A 506 43.04 27.97 0.72
N CYS A 507 42.60 27.81 -0.53
CA CYS A 507 43.14 26.77 -1.40
C CYS A 507 44.60 27.08 -1.75
N ARG A 508 45.44 26.06 -1.75
CA ARG A 508 46.83 26.15 -2.20
C ARG A 508 46.91 25.76 -3.67
N THR A 509 47.42 26.64 -4.52
CA THR A 509 47.70 26.31 -5.91
C THR A 509 48.90 25.37 -6.00
N LEU A 510 48.76 24.28 -6.74
CA LEU A 510 49.82 23.29 -6.92
C LEU A 510 50.70 23.65 -8.12
N SER A 511 52.01 23.43 -7.97
CA SER A 511 52.97 23.59 -9.08
C SER A 511 52.79 22.50 -10.15
N ALA A 512 53.27 22.76 -11.37
CA ALA A 512 53.23 21.79 -12.46
C ALA A 512 53.93 20.47 -12.11
N ALA A 513 55.01 20.52 -11.32
CA ALA A 513 55.73 19.35 -10.84
C ALA A 513 54.89 18.53 -9.83
N GLU A 514 54.23 19.20 -8.88
CA GLU A 514 53.33 18.55 -7.91
C GLU A 514 52.11 17.91 -8.59
N LEU A 515 51.58 18.55 -9.65
CA LEU A 515 50.48 17.99 -10.44
C LEU A 515 50.93 16.76 -11.24
N ALA A 516 52.11 16.80 -11.86
CA ALA A 516 52.65 15.68 -12.61
C ALA A 516 52.90 14.45 -11.72
N ALA A 517 53.31 14.67 -10.46
CA ALA A 517 53.51 13.63 -9.46
C ALA A 517 52.21 12.98 -8.96
N ARG A 518 51.04 13.58 -9.20
CA ARG A 518 49.74 13.01 -8.84
C ARG A 518 49.20 12.09 -9.93
N ALA A 519 48.42 11.10 -9.53
CA ALA A 519 47.66 10.25 -10.46
C ALA A 519 46.76 11.11 -11.37
N PRO A 520 46.51 10.72 -12.64
CA PRO A 520 45.79 11.56 -13.61
C PRO A 520 44.42 12.07 -13.13
N ASN A 521 43.69 11.27 -12.34
CA ASN A 521 42.39 11.61 -11.77
C ASN A 521 42.46 12.53 -10.52
N MET A 522 43.65 12.85 -10.03
CA MET A 522 43.91 13.65 -8.81
C MET A 522 44.69 14.94 -9.10
N ARG A 523 44.86 15.31 -10.38
CA ARG A 523 45.58 16.51 -10.84
C ARG A 523 44.68 17.76 -10.84
N ALA A 524 43.99 18.01 -9.73
CA ALA A 524 43.27 19.27 -9.56
C ALA A 524 44.29 20.41 -9.34
N PRO A 525 44.17 21.55 -10.05
CA PRO A 525 45.15 22.65 -9.99
C PRO A 525 45.25 23.30 -8.61
N GLU A 526 44.26 23.09 -7.75
CA GLU A 526 44.22 23.60 -6.38
C GLU A 526 43.98 22.46 -5.38
N GLU A 527 44.71 22.52 -4.28
CA GLU A 527 44.52 21.69 -3.11
C GLU A 527 43.82 22.50 -2.02
N CYS A 528 42.55 22.20 -1.77
CA CYS A 528 41.75 22.89 -0.77
C CYS A 528 41.56 22.02 0.48
N ALA A 529 41.78 22.59 1.66
CA ALA A 529 41.38 21.95 2.91
C ALA A 529 39.85 21.75 2.96
N ARG A 530 39.42 20.74 3.70
CA ARG A 530 38.00 20.52 4.00
C ARG A 530 37.52 21.51 5.07
N GLY A 531 36.24 21.83 5.03
CA GLY A 531 35.60 22.71 6.00
C GLY A 531 35.38 24.13 5.49
N ARG A 532 34.22 24.69 5.83
CA ARG A 532 33.80 26.05 5.48
C ARG A 532 33.32 26.80 6.71
N HIS A 533 33.38 28.13 6.65
CA HIS A 533 32.75 29.00 7.63
C HIS A 533 31.23 28.90 7.51
N PRO A 534 30.49 29.05 8.62
CA PRO A 534 29.04 29.18 8.55
C PRO A 534 28.66 30.48 7.85
N VAL A 535 27.49 30.50 7.22
CA VAL A 535 26.99 31.63 6.42
C VAL A 535 26.02 32.45 7.27
N PRO A 536 26.38 33.67 7.73
CA PRO A 536 25.46 34.53 8.46
C PRO A 536 24.35 35.04 7.56
N VAL A 537 23.10 34.88 7.99
CA VAL A 537 21.92 35.38 7.28
C VAL A 537 21.06 36.17 8.24
N ARG A 538 20.74 37.42 7.87
CA ARG A 538 19.82 38.28 8.59
C ARG A 538 18.74 38.82 7.63
N ILE A 539 17.49 38.63 8.00
CA ILE A 539 16.33 39.06 7.22
C ILE A 539 15.35 39.76 8.14
N GLU A 540 14.98 40.98 7.79
CA GLU A 540 14.03 41.81 8.53
C GLU A 540 12.90 42.25 7.60
N LEU A 541 11.66 42.19 8.09
CA LEU A 541 10.48 42.61 7.34
C LEU A 541 9.60 43.51 8.21
N GLY A 542 9.45 44.77 7.81
CA GLY A 542 8.64 45.76 8.54
C GLY A 542 9.11 45.98 9.97
N GLY A 543 10.43 45.98 10.22
CA GLY A 543 11.02 46.15 11.54
C GLY A 543 11.05 44.88 12.41
N LYS A 544 10.47 43.77 11.96
CA LYS A 544 10.54 42.46 12.64
C LYS A 544 11.65 41.60 12.02
N VAL A 545 12.57 41.11 12.85
CA VAL A 545 13.57 40.12 12.43
C VAL A 545 12.86 38.79 12.16
N LEU A 546 12.95 38.30 10.92
CA LEU A 546 12.41 36.99 10.51
C LEU A 546 13.46 35.88 10.68
N ILE A 547 14.72 36.17 10.34
CA ILE A 547 15.86 35.26 10.45
C ILE A 547 17.06 36.08 10.94
N ASP A 548 17.79 35.56 11.94
CA ASP A 548 19.11 36.05 12.35
C ASP A 548 19.90 34.83 12.85
N GLU A 549 20.53 34.11 11.91
CA GLU A 549 21.14 32.81 12.15
C GLU A 549 22.43 32.63 11.37
N GLN A 550 23.34 31.81 11.89
CA GLN A 550 24.55 31.36 11.17
C GLN A 550 24.31 29.96 10.62
N LEU A 551 24.18 29.85 9.30
CA LEU A 551 23.88 28.59 8.63
C LEU A 551 25.13 27.71 8.58
N ALA A 552 25.07 26.56 9.23
CA ALA A 552 26.17 25.61 9.22
C ALA A 552 26.35 24.97 7.82
N PRO A 553 27.60 24.74 7.37
CA PRO A 553 27.86 23.99 6.14
C PRO A 553 27.33 22.56 6.22
N SER A 554 26.80 22.05 5.11
CA SER A 554 26.31 20.67 5.04
C SER A 554 27.44 19.64 4.91
N GLY A 555 27.09 18.37 5.13
CA GLY A 555 28.00 17.22 5.02
C GLY A 555 28.77 16.91 6.31
N ILE A 556 29.22 15.65 6.44
CA ILE A 556 29.94 15.15 7.62
C ILE A 556 31.23 15.96 7.86
N ALA A 557 31.91 16.34 6.78
CA ALA A 557 33.14 17.12 6.81
C ALA A 557 32.91 18.65 6.80
N ARG A 558 31.66 19.11 6.86
CA ARG A 558 31.27 20.55 6.82
C ARG A 558 31.89 21.33 5.65
N ASP A 559 32.01 20.68 4.51
CA ASP A 559 32.58 21.22 3.28
C ASP A 559 31.54 21.48 2.17
N GLY A 560 30.30 21.06 2.41
CA GLY A 560 29.14 21.31 1.55
C GLY A 560 28.53 22.69 1.75
N ALA A 561 27.56 23.04 0.90
CA ALA A 561 26.88 24.33 0.99
C ALA A 561 25.99 24.41 2.24
N ALA A 562 26.04 25.55 2.93
CA ALA A 562 25.04 25.93 3.92
C ALA A 562 23.70 26.20 3.21
N GLN A 563 22.61 25.73 3.80
CA GLN A 563 21.30 25.72 3.19
C GLN A 563 20.24 26.17 4.20
N LEU A 564 19.32 27.00 3.74
CA LEU A 564 18.15 27.42 4.49
C LEU A 564 16.97 27.49 3.54
N TYR A 565 15.88 26.84 3.89
CA TYR A 565 14.56 27.12 3.35
C TYR A 565 13.61 27.39 4.50
N ARG A 566 12.92 28.53 4.48
CA ARG A 566 11.86 28.86 5.45
C ARG A 566 10.69 29.57 4.82
N ARG A 567 9.56 29.43 5.49
CA ARG A 567 8.28 30.05 5.13
C ARG A 567 7.75 30.85 6.30
N PHE A 568 7.24 32.04 6.00
CA PHE A 568 6.62 32.92 6.98
C PHE A 568 5.27 33.37 6.44
N ALA A 569 4.21 33.07 7.17
CA ALA A 569 2.94 33.78 7.00
C ALA A 569 3.08 35.16 7.66
N VAL A 570 2.80 36.22 6.92
CA VAL A 570 2.94 37.61 7.39
C VAL A 570 1.70 38.40 7.01
N ALA A 571 1.29 39.34 7.87
CA ALA A 571 0.17 40.23 7.56
C ALA A 571 0.44 41.02 6.26
N ALA A 572 -0.58 41.10 5.39
CA ALA A 572 -0.53 41.91 4.18
C ALA A 572 -0.29 43.40 4.51
N GLY A 573 0.27 44.13 3.56
CA GLY A 573 0.58 45.55 3.68
C GLY A 573 1.87 45.94 2.98
N ARG A 574 2.21 47.24 3.08
CA ARG A 574 3.52 47.76 2.67
C ARG A 574 4.51 47.54 3.82
N LYS A 575 5.66 46.94 3.51
CA LYS A 575 6.70 46.64 4.47
C LYS A 575 8.07 46.90 3.84
N VAL A 576 9.01 47.38 4.64
CA VAL A 576 10.42 47.45 4.23
C VAL A 576 11.07 46.10 4.48
N LEU A 577 11.67 45.50 3.47
CA LEU A 577 12.40 44.25 3.54
C LEU A 577 13.90 44.55 3.48
N ARG A 578 14.65 44.06 4.47
CA ARG A 578 16.12 44.11 4.52
C ARG A 578 16.67 42.70 4.57
N VAL A 579 17.60 42.39 3.69
CA VAL A 579 18.26 41.09 3.62
C VAL A 579 19.77 41.31 3.60
N ARG A 580 20.48 40.64 4.51
CA ARG A 580 21.94 40.56 4.55
C ARG A 580 22.35 39.09 4.56
N VAL A 581 23.20 38.69 3.61
CA VAL A 581 23.86 37.39 3.58
C VAL A 581 25.36 37.62 3.54
N ALA A 582 26.13 37.00 4.43
CA ALA A 582 27.58 37.14 4.47
C ALA A 582 28.28 35.80 4.18
N GLU A 583 29.50 35.86 3.64
CA GLU A 583 30.27 34.68 3.26
C GLU A 583 30.92 33.97 4.46
N ALA A 584 31.16 34.71 5.55
CA ALA A 584 31.73 34.21 6.81
C ALA A 584 31.37 35.13 8.01
N PRO A 585 31.39 34.63 9.27
CA PRO A 585 31.06 35.39 10.48
C PRO A 585 32.27 36.22 10.98
N ARG A 586 32.95 36.93 10.09
CA ARG A 586 34.14 37.73 10.42
C ARG A 586 34.08 39.13 9.82
N PRO A 587 34.69 40.14 10.48
CA PRO A 587 34.81 41.47 9.91
C PRO A 587 35.53 41.43 8.55
N GLY A 588 35.05 42.20 7.57
CA GLY A 588 35.62 42.28 6.22
C GLY A 588 35.30 41.10 5.30
N ALA A 589 34.55 40.10 5.75
CA ALA A 589 34.01 39.07 4.85
C ALA A 589 33.03 39.70 3.85
N ARG A 590 33.01 39.16 2.62
CA ARG A 590 32.08 39.60 1.58
C ARG A 590 30.65 39.43 2.08
N ALA A 591 29.82 40.45 1.90
CA ALA A 591 28.41 40.41 2.23
C ALA A 591 27.59 41.01 1.09
N TRP A 592 26.38 40.49 0.95
CA TRP A 592 25.35 41.00 0.04
C TRP A 592 24.25 41.60 0.89
N GLU A 593 23.88 42.82 0.58
CA GLU A 593 22.79 43.53 1.23
C GLU A 593 21.81 44.05 0.20
N ARG A 594 20.53 43.92 0.50
CA ARG A 594 19.47 44.48 -0.33
C ARG A 594 18.33 44.96 0.55
N GLU A 595 17.91 46.20 0.33
CA GLU A 595 16.75 46.82 0.95
C GLU A 595 15.74 47.21 -0.13
N ALA A 596 14.47 46.88 0.08
CA ALA A 596 13.38 47.33 -0.78
C ALA A 596 12.06 47.46 -0.03
N GLU A 597 11.22 48.40 -0.47
CA GLU A 597 9.82 48.43 -0.06
C GLU A 597 9.03 47.39 -0.87
N VAL A 598 8.36 46.48 -0.17
CA VAL A 598 7.55 45.42 -0.79
C VAL A 598 6.08 45.59 -0.43
N ARG A 599 5.21 45.42 -1.44
CA ARG A 599 3.75 45.45 -1.28
C ARG A 599 3.21 44.02 -1.29
N LEU A 600 2.89 43.52 -0.10
CA LEU A 600 2.32 42.19 0.11
C LEU A 600 0.79 42.30 0.12
N ALA A 601 0.14 41.82 -0.94
CA ALA A 601 -1.32 41.67 -0.95
C ALA A 601 -1.71 40.34 -0.28
N PRO A 602 -2.95 40.19 0.24
CA PRO A 602 -3.43 38.91 0.75
C PRO A 602 -3.28 37.80 -0.31
N GLY A 603 -2.78 36.64 0.11
CA GLY A 603 -2.50 35.49 -0.77
C GLY A 603 -1.26 35.65 -1.66
N ARG A 604 -0.59 36.80 -1.69
CA ARG A 604 0.62 37.01 -2.49
C ARG A 604 1.78 36.20 -1.91
N VAL A 605 2.59 35.63 -2.80
CA VAL A 605 3.85 34.97 -2.45
C VAL A 605 5.00 35.90 -2.82
N LEU A 606 5.90 36.14 -1.88
CA LEU A 606 7.19 36.77 -2.13
C LEU A 606 8.29 35.75 -1.87
N THR A 607 9.14 35.51 -2.86
CA THR A 607 10.29 34.63 -2.72
C THR A 607 11.57 35.44 -2.64
N ILE A 608 12.33 35.24 -1.56
CA ILE A 608 13.68 35.76 -1.38
C ILE A 608 14.64 34.63 -1.73
N ASP A 609 15.30 34.75 -2.88
CA ASP A 609 16.27 33.75 -3.34
C ASP A 609 17.67 34.35 -3.40
N PHE A 610 18.61 33.73 -2.68
CA PHE A 610 20.02 34.09 -2.77
C PHE A 610 20.73 33.29 -3.88
N ARG A 611 21.16 33.99 -4.94
CA ARG A 611 21.94 33.47 -6.06
C ARG A 611 23.21 34.32 -6.27
N PRO A 612 24.34 33.95 -5.63
CA PRO A 612 25.56 34.76 -5.70
C PRO A 612 26.09 34.95 -7.13
N GLN A 613 25.84 33.98 -8.02
CA GLN A 613 26.24 34.02 -9.43
C GLN A 613 25.33 34.92 -10.31
N GLN A 614 24.13 35.26 -9.84
CA GLN A 614 23.13 36.05 -10.57
C GLN A 614 22.88 37.42 -9.91
N GLY A 615 23.93 38.01 -9.31
CA GLY A 615 23.84 39.33 -8.69
C GLY A 615 23.44 39.35 -7.21
N GLY A 616 23.35 38.20 -6.54
CA GLY A 616 23.17 38.11 -5.09
C GLY A 616 21.72 37.87 -4.68
N ILE A 617 21.10 38.82 -3.97
CA ILE A 617 19.77 38.67 -3.37
C ILE A 617 18.69 39.06 -4.38
N LEU A 618 17.78 38.12 -4.70
CA LEU A 618 16.66 38.33 -5.61
C LEU A 618 15.33 38.35 -4.84
N PHE A 619 14.44 39.28 -5.21
CA PHE A 619 13.06 39.36 -4.73
C PHE A 619 12.14 39.01 -5.91
N LEU A 620 11.45 37.87 -5.81
CA LEU A 620 10.70 37.23 -6.90
C LEU A 620 9.22 37.10 -6.54
#